data_AF-A0A511XDP5-F1
#
_entry.id   AF-A0A511XDP5-F1
#
_cell.length_a   1.000
_cell.length_b   1.000
_cell.length_c   1.000
_cell.angle_alpha   90.00
_cell.angle_beta   90.00
_cell.angle_gamma   90.00
#
_symmetry.space_group_name_H-M   'P 1'
#
loop_
_entity.id
_entity.type
_entity.pdbx_description
1 polymer ?
#
loop_
_entity_poly.entity_id
_entity_poly.type
_entity_poly.pdbx_seq_one_letter_code
_entity_poly.pdbx_strand_id
1 'polypeptide(L)'
;MEKEFDTDGFQLVEMPGGLAVTAETYSEFGKAMQALTATEAFNEKLLSDTTQTGLPIVFVEGETDTPYIQRAAQMLGRDEMLVRCEVQWIGAKDAKGQGFHTGKAALDHTLAVLRANPKLSNRSILLLYDNDANKTDADYGIVSIAGMPTNHENTKVRAGIENLLADASITEADYEVVETQKPNGDVLTRKTLRKAELCEKICKHGTIDDFSGFRPALDKIEVFINKVASQAGG
;
A
#
# COMPACT_ATOMS: atom_id res chain seq x y z
N MET A 1 10.28 20.40 -22.79
CA MET A 1 11.49 21.03 -23.35
C MET A 1 11.88 20.41 -24.68
N GLU A 2 12.12 19.10 -24.80
CA GLU A 2 12.38 18.47 -26.13
C GLU A 2 11.19 18.48 -27.10
N LYS A 3 9.95 18.61 -26.60
CA LYS A 3 8.76 18.75 -27.45
C LYS A 3 8.51 20.17 -27.97
N GLU A 4 9.30 21.15 -27.53
CA GLU A 4 9.14 22.57 -27.94
C GLU A 4 10.37 23.15 -28.65
N PHE A 5 11.53 22.51 -28.57
CA PHE A 5 12.76 23.00 -29.18
C PHE A 5 13.45 21.89 -29.96
N ASP A 6 13.66 22.14 -31.25
CA ASP A 6 14.35 21.26 -32.21
C ASP A 6 15.77 20.92 -31.71
N THR A 7 16.29 19.75 -32.08
CA THR A 7 17.52 19.13 -31.53
C THR A 7 18.83 19.88 -31.84
N ASP A 8 18.76 21.07 -32.43
CA ASP A 8 19.91 21.81 -32.97
C ASP A 8 20.29 23.09 -32.19
N GLY A 9 19.71 23.33 -31.01
CA GLY A 9 19.84 24.64 -30.33
C GLY A 9 20.61 24.70 -29.01
N PHE A 10 20.61 23.65 -28.18
CA PHE A 10 21.11 23.76 -26.80
C PHE A 10 21.76 22.48 -26.30
N GLN A 11 22.88 22.62 -25.60
CA GLN A 11 23.64 21.53 -24.99
C GLN A 11 23.53 21.66 -23.46
N LEU A 12 22.98 20.62 -22.82
CA LEU A 12 22.93 20.51 -21.37
C LEU A 12 24.29 20.00 -20.87
N VAL A 13 24.88 20.71 -19.91
CA VAL A 13 26.23 20.42 -19.42
C VAL A 13 26.24 20.39 -17.90
N GLU A 14 26.78 19.32 -17.32
CA GLU A 14 26.98 19.19 -15.88
C GLU A 14 28.19 20.02 -15.42
N MET A 15 28.04 20.81 -14.36
CA MET A 15 29.12 21.62 -13.79
C MET A 15 29.50 21.11 -12.38
N PRO A 16 30.80 21.13 -12.01
CA PRO A 16 31.92 21.81 -12.69
C PRO A 16 32.62 21.00 -13.80
N GLY A 17 32.19 19.76 -14.06
CA GLY A 17 32.90 18.81 -14.93
C GLY A 17 32.82 19.07 -16.44
N GLY A 18 31.86 19.87 -16.92
CA GLY A 18 31.70 20.21 -18.33
C GLY A 18 31.24 19.06 -19.23
N LEU A 19 30.64 18.00 -18.67
CA LEU A 19 30.17 16.84 -19.42
C LEU A 19 28.79 17.07 -20.02
N ALA A 20 28.60 16.72 -21.30
CA ALA A 20 27.32 16.81 -21.97
C ALA A 20 26.35 15.74 -21.43
N VAL A 21 25.18 16.16 -20.95
CA VAL A 21 24.16 15.28 -20.38
C VAL A 21 22.90 15.36 -21.23
N THR A 22 22.33 14.21 -21.62
CA THR A 22 21.06 14.19 -22.36
C THR A 22 19.88 14.45 -21.41
N ALA A 23 18.78 14.97 -21.94
CA ALA A 23 17.59 15.27 -21.13
C ALA A 23 17.02 14.00 -20.48
N GLU A 24 17.12 12.85 -21.15
CA GLU A 24 16.73 11.55 -20.60
C GLU A 24 17.63 11.13 -19.45
N THR A 25 18.95 11.36 -19.56
CA THR A 25 19.91 11.02 -18.50
C THR A 25 19.65 11.85 -17.23
N TYR A 26 19.29 13.13 -17.38
CA TYR A 26 18.92 13.99 -16.26
C TYR A 26 17.56 13.60 -15.64
N SER A 27 16.59 13.19 -16.47
CA SER A 27 15.30 12.67 -16.02
C SER A 27 15.47 11.35 -15.25
N GLU A 28 16.28 10.41 -15.75
CA GLU A 28 16.56 9.15 -15.08
C GLU A 28 17.36 9.35 -13.78
N PHE A 29 18.31 10.28 -13.78
CA PHE A 29 19.02 10.69 -12.56
C PHE A 29 18.06 11.32 -11.54
N GLY A 30 17.13 12.16 -11.99
CA GLY A 30 16.08 12.74 -11.15
C GLY A 30 15.14 11.67 -10.56
N LYS A 31 14.77 10.65 -11.32
CA LYS A 31 13.99 9.50 -10.84
C LYS A 31 14.78 8.65 -9.84
N ALA A 32 16.06 8.41 -10.10
CA ALA A 32 16.94 7.68 -9.19
C ALA A 32 17.17 8.46 -7.88
N MET A 33 17.35 9.77 -7.96
CA MET A 33 17.48 10.66 -6.80
C MET A 33 16.17 10.76 -6.02
N GLN A 34 15.02 10.89 -6.69
CA GLN A 34 13.71 10.84 -6.03
C GLN A 34 13.47 9.49 -5.36
N ALA A 35 13.79 8.39 -6.03
CA ALA A 35 13.70 7.05 -5.44
C ALA A 35 14.62 6.94 -4.22
N LEU A 36 15.83 7.50 -4.26
CA LEU A 36 16.77 7.51 -3.14
C LEU A 36 16.29 8.41 -1.99
N THR A 37 15.94 9.67 -2.24
CA THR A 37 15.45 10.62 -1.23
C THR A 37 14.13 10.15 -0.62
N ALA A 38 13.26 9.55 -1.41
CA ALA A 38 12.00 9.05 -0.91
C ALA A 38 12.19 7.70 -0.18
N THR A 39 13.22 6.91 -0.53
CA THR A 39 13.72 5.78 0.29
C THR A 39 14.33 6.28 1.59
N GLU A 40 15.06 7.40 1.60
CA GLU A 40 15.64 8.01 2.80
C GLU A 40 14.56 8.59 3.72
N ALA A 41 13.61 9.35 3.19
CA ALA A 41 12.47 9.87 3.96
C ALA A 41 11.56 8.72 4.44
N PHE A 42 11.38 7.68 3.63
CA PHE A 42 10.72 6.46 4.03
C PHE A 42 11.50 5.75 5.14
N ASN A 43 12.82 5.64 5.03
CA ASN A 43 13.67 5.06 6.05
C ASN A 43 13.67 5.90 7.33
N GLU A 44 13.67 7.22 7.24
CA GLU A 44 13.56 8.13 8.40
C GLU A 44 12.20 7.99 9.08
N LYS A 45 11.11 7.91 8.32
CA LYS A 45 9.77 7.65 8.85
C LYS A 45 9.69 6.27 9.50
N LEU A 46 10.17 5.24 8.79
CA LEU A 46 10.29 3.88 9.29
C LEU A 46 11.10 3.89 10.59
N LEU A 47 12.27 4.53 10.62
CA LEU A 47 13.15 4.68 11.79
C LEU A 47 12.46 5.43 12.93
N SER A 48 11.71 6.51 12.66
CA SER A 48 10.98 7.24 13.70
C SER A 48 9.85 6.41 14.32
N ASP A 49 9.15 5.62 13.50
CA ASP A 49 8.06 4.76 13.96
C ASP A 49 8.57 3.51 14.68
N THR A 50 9.80 3.08 14.36
CA THR A 50 10.42 1.83 14.86
C THR A 50 11.37 2.02 16.04
N THR A 51 11.83 3.25 16.31
CA THR A 51 12.67 3.59 17.47
C THR A 51 11.87 3.87 18.74
N GLN A 52 10.55 4.06 18.64
CA GLN A 52 9.66 4.15 19.80
C GLN A 52 9.39 2.76 20.40
N THR A 53 9.45 2.61 21.72
CA THR A 53 8.80 1.48 22.40
C THR A 53 7.29 1.65 22.27
N GLY A 54 6.59 0.66 21.73
CA GLY A 54 5.17 0.79 21.43
C GLY A 54 4.52 -0.52 21.00
N LEU A 55 3.25 -0.44 20.61
CA LEU A 55 2.47 -1.57 20.14
C LEU A 55 3.10 -2.21 18.88
N PRO A 56 2.87 -3.48 18.55
CA PRO A 56 3.25 -4.02 17.25
C PRO A 56 2.61 -3.22 16.09
N ILE A 57 3.30 -3.13 14.95
CA ILE A 57 2.83 -2.41 13.74
C ILE A 57 2.35 -3.41 12.70
N VAL A 58 1.26 -3.09 12.01
CA VAL A 58 0.78 -3.77 10.80
C VAL A 58 0.85 -2.79 9.64
N PHE A 59 1.77 -3.02 8.71
CA PHE A 59 1.86 -2.26 7.47
C PHE A 59 1.01 -2.88 6.37
N VAL A 60 0.26 -2.04 5.68
CA VAL A 60 -0.64 -2.41 4.57
C VAL A 60 -0.27 -1.67 3.28
N GLU A 61 -0.72 -2.18 2.14
CA GLU A 61 -0.28 -1.77 0.80
C GLU A 61 -0.88 -0.43 0.33
N GLY A 62 -2.19 -0.29 0.53
CA GLY A 62 -3.01 0.78 -0.01
C GLY A 62 -3.46 1.79 1.04
N GLU A 63 -3.81 2.98 0.56
CA GLU A 63 -4.37 4.04 1.39
C GLU A 63 -5.74 3.63 1.98
N THR A 64 -6.54 2.88 1.22
CA THR A 64 -7.89 2.44 1.61
C THR A 64 -7.86 1.30 2.62
N ASP A 65 -6.73 0.62 2.78
CA ASP A 65 -6.62 -0.59 3.59
C ASP A 65 -6.82 -0.31 5.08
N THR A 66 -6.16 0.74 5.58
CA THR A 66 -6.24 1.13 7.00
C THR A 66 -7.69 1.45 7.42
N PRO A 67 -8.43 2.35 6.74
CA PRO A 67 -9.81 2.64 7.11
C PRO A 67 -10.73 1.43 6.97
N TYR A 68 -10.53 0.57 5.96
CA TYR A 68 -11.31 -0.67 5.84
C TYR A 68 -11.05 -1.63 7.00
N ILE A 69 -9.80 -1.89 7.38
CA ILE A 69 -9.45 -2.78 8.50
C ILE A 69 -10.03 -2.23 9.81
N GLN A 70 -9.86 -0.93 10.07
CA GLN A 70 -10.39 -0.29 11.27
C GLN A 70 -11.91 -0.41 11.34
N ARG A 71 -12.61 -0.12 10.22
CA ARG A 71 -14.06 -0.20 10.18
C ARG A 71 -14.57 -1.63 10.28
N ALA A 72 -13.93 -2.57 9.60
CA ALA A 72 -14.25 -3.99 9.68
C ALA A 72 -14.08 -4.49 11.12
N ALA A 73 -13.00 -4.11 11.80
CA ALA A 73 -12.78 -4.51 13.19
C ALA A 73 -13.89 -3.99 14.11
N GLN A 74 -14.30 -2.71 13.97
CA GLN A 74 -15.44 -2.17 14.72
C GLN A 74 -16.75 -2.92 14.42
N MET A 75 -17.04 -3.16 13.14
CA MET A 75 -18.28 -3.83 12.72
C MET A 75 -18.37 -5.28 13.16
N LEU A 76 -17.21 -5.95 13.25
CA LEU A 76 -17.12 -7.37 13.58
C LEU A 76 -16.83 -7.62 15.07
N GLY A 77 -16.84 -6.57 15.91
CA GLY A 77 -16.64 -6.66 17.36
C GLY A 77 -15.20 -7.04 17.74
N ARG A 78 -14.22 -6.45 17.06
CA ARG A 78 -12.78 -6.71 17.18
C ARG A 78 -12.01 -5.44 17.60
N ASP A 79 -12.67 -4.49 18.27
CA ASP A 79 -12.09 -3.21 18.69
C ASP A 79 -10.86 -3.40 19.60
N GLU A 80 -10.85 -4.42 20.45
CA GLU A 80 -9.71 -4.74 21.32
C GLU A 80 -8.42 -5.04 20.53
N MET A 81 -8.54 -5.59 19.30
CA MET A 81 -7.41 -5.80 18.41
C MET A 81 -6.72 -4.48 18.07
N LEU A 82 -7.50 -3.43 17.78
CA LEU A 82 -7.00 -2.11 17.39
C LEU A 82 -6.31 -1.36 18.53
N VAL A 83 -6.57 -1.73 19.79
CA VAL A 83 -5.87 -1.16 20.96
C VAL A 83 -4.52 -1.84 21.19
N ARG A 84 -4.30 -3.02 20.58
CA ARG A 84 -3.10 -3.85 20.78
C ARG A 84 -2.12 -3.78 19.62
N CYS A 85 -2.45 -3.09 18.53
CA CYS A 85 -1.55 -2.86 17.41
C CYS A 85 -1.83 -1.51 16.75
N GLU A 86 -0.87 -1.05 15.93
CA GLU A 86 -1.08 0.07 15.03
C GLU A 86 -1.19 -0.44 13.60
N VAL A 87 -2.26 -0.10 12.90
CA VAL A 87 -2.41 -0.39 11.47
C VAL A 87 -2.05 0.88 10.70
N GLN A 88 -1.09 0.78 9.80
CA GLN A 88 -0.56 1.92 9.06
C GLN A 88 -0.37 1.57 7.58
N TRP A 89 -0.76 2.49 6.71
CA TRP A 89 -0.37 2.42 5.31
C TRP A 89 1.14 2.63 5.15
N ILE A 90 1.80 1.76 4.38
CA ILE A 90 3.25 1.85 4.13
C ILE A 90 3.63 3.10 3.34
N GLY A 91 2.73 3.57 2.48
CA GLY A 91 2.95 4.73 1.64
C GLY A 91 2.81 6.05 2.39
N ALA A 92 3.01 7.12 1.64
CA ALA A 92 2.74 8.48 2.08
C ALA A 92 2.13 9.29 0.93
N LYS A 93 1.53 10.42 1.27
CA LYS A 93 1.07 11.41 0.30
C LYS A 93 2.14 12.47 0.10
N ASP A 94 2.36 12.87 -1.15
CA ASP A 94 3.15 14.04 -1.47
C ASP A 94 2.36 15.34 -1.17
N ALA A 95 2.98 16.49 -1.40
CA ALA A 95 2.34 17.81 -1.20
C ALA A 95 1.09 18.05 -2.07
N LYS A 96 0.87 17.24 -3.12
CA LYS A 96 -0.28 17.30 -4.01
C LYS A 96 -1.35 16.26 -3.64
N GLY A 97 -1.13 15.49 -2.57
CA GLY A 97 -2.02 14.42 -2.14
C GLY A 97 -1.87 13.12 -2.93
N GLN A 98 -0.87 13.01 -3.81
CA GLN A 98 -0.61 11.79 -4.58
C GLN A 98 0.18 10.79 -3.72
N GLY A 99 -0.29 9.55 -3.69
CA GLY A 99 0.39 8.46 -2.99
C GLY A 99 1.73 8.11 -3.66
N PHE A 100 2.78 7.96 -2.84
CA PHE A 100 4.09 7.45 -3.26
C PHE A 100 4.55 6.33 -2.30
N HIS A 101 5.45 5.46 -2.78
CA HIS A 101 5.91 4.25 -2.08
C HIS A 101 4.77 3.37 -1.57
N THR A 102 3.87 3.00 -2.46
CA THR A 102 2.66 2.23 -2.13
C THR A 102 2.75 0.80 -2.70
N GLY A 103 1.82 -0.06 -2.28
CA GLY A 103 1.67 -1.39 -2.86
C GLY A 103 2.75 -2.38 -2.44
N LYS A 104 2.64 -3.59 -3.00
CA LYS A 104 3.53 -4.73 -2.76
C LYS A 104 5.02 -4.40 -2.85
N ALA A 105 5.43 -3.57 -3.82
CA ALA A 105 6.84 -3.24 -4.01
C ALA A 105 7.41 -2.50 -2.79
N ALA A 106 6.64 -1.60 -2.18
CA ALA A 106 7.05 -0.90 -0.97
C ALA A 106 7.17 -1.86 0.23
N LEU A 107 6.21 -2.77 0.40
CA LEU A 107 6.31 -3.81 1.43
C LEU A 107 7.51 -4.74 1.20
N ASP A 108 7.80 -5.12 -0.06
CA ASP A 108 8.96 -5.95 -0.40
C ASP A 108 10.29 -5.27 -0.11
N HIS A 109 10.41 -3.97 -0.39
CA HIS A 109 11.57 -3.18 0.01
C HIS A 109 11.71 -3.09 1.53
N THR A 110 10.60 -2.85 2.24
CA THR A 110 10.55 -2.79 3.71
C THR A 110 11.03 -4.11 4.32
N LEU A 111 10.53 -5.23 3.81
CA LEU A 111 10.95 -6.56 4.22
C LEU A 111 12.46 -6.75 4.05
N ALA A 112 13.01 -6.36 2.89
CA ALA A 112 14.44 -6.50 2.63
C ALA A 112 15.29 -5.70 3.63
N VAL A 113 14.90 -4.45 3.91
CA VAL A 113 15.58 -3.57 4.87
C VAL A 113 15.53 -4.13 6.29
N LEU A 114 14.35 -4.53 6.77
CA LEU A 114 14.16 -5.07 8.12
C LEU A 114 14.87 -6.41 8.32
N ARG A 115 14.91 -7.27 7.28
CA ARG A 115 15.67 -8.53 7.33
C ARG A 115 17.17 -8.31 7.37
N ALA A 116 17.67 -7.36 6.59
CA ALA A 116 19.10 -7.04 6.59
C ALA A 116 19.53 -6.35 7.88
N ASN A 117 18.63 -5.57 8.51
CA ASN A 117 18.94 -4.75 9.66
C ASN A 117 17.86 -4.89 10.76
N PRO A 118 17.79 -6.05 11.45
CA PRO A 118 16.73 -6.33 12.43
C PRO A 118 16.78 -5.42 13.67
N LYS A 119 17.86 -4.66 13.86
CA LYS A 119 18.01 -3.69 14.96
C LYS A 119 17.43 -2.31 14.63
N LEU A 120 16.93 -2.08 13.42
CA LEU A 120 16.29 -0.81 13.05
C LEU A 120 14.99 -0.60 13.83
N SER A 121 14.34 -1.68 14.26
CA SER A 121 13.11 -1.63 15.03
C SER A 121 13.19 -2.40 16.32
N ASN A 122 12.65 -1.79 17.37
CA ASN A 122 12.38 -2.47 18.64
C ASN A 122 10.94 -3.01 18.73
N ARG A 123 10.13 -2.73 17.70
CA ARG A 123 8.73 -3.18 17.59
C ARG A 123 8.64 -4.37 16.64
N SER A 124 7.76 -5.31 16.95
CA SER A 124 7.37 -6.36 16.01
C SER A 124 6.50 -5.77 14.90
N ILE A 125 6.76 -6.18 13.66
CA ILE A 125 6.13 -5.64 12.45
C ILE A 125 5.48 -6.78 11.67
N LEU A 126 4.24 -6.59 11.23
CA LEU A 126 3.56 -7.42 10.25
C LEU A 126 3.46 -6.66 8.94
N LEU A 127 3.92 -7.27 7.85
CA LEU A 127 3.68 -6.79 6.49
C LEU A 127 2.48 -7.59 5.94
N LEU A 128 1.32 -6.94 5.85
CA LEU A 128 0.08 -7.53 5.40
C LEU A 128 -0.16 -7.15 3.94
N TYR A 129 -0.03 -8.15 3.07
CA TYR A 129 -0.13 -7.98 1.63
C TYR A 129 -1.55 -8.25 1.12
N ASP A 130 -1.91 -7.61 0.02
CA ASP A 130 -3.18 -7.84 -0.67
C ASP A 130 -3.28 -9.29 -1.19
N ASN A 131 -4.50 -9.73 -1.48
CA ASN A 131 -4.79 -11.10 -1.88
C ASN A 131 -4.16 -11.50 -3.24
N ASP A 132 -3.78 -10.53 -4.06
CA ASP A 132 -3.13 -10.70 -5.37
C ASP A 132 -1.59 -10.69 -5.30
N ALA A 133 -1.01 -10.45 -4.12
CA ALA A 133 0.44 -10.41 -3.94
C ALA A 133 1.12 -11.79 -3.98
N ASN A 134 0.36 -12.88 -3.83
CA ASN A 134 0.82 -14.28 -3.77
C ASN A 134 1.94 -14.50 -2.73
N LYS A 135 1.77 -13.96 -1.51
CA LYS A 135 2.73 -14.10 -0.42
C LYS A 135 2.36 -15.26 0.50
N THR A 136 3.35 -16.08 0.81
CA THR A 136 3.25 -17.11 1.84
C THR A 136 3.56 -16.49 3.20
N ASP A 137 2.76 -16.83 4.20
CA ASP A 137 3.00 -16.42 5.58
C ASP A 137 4.41 -16.89 6.02
N ALA A 138 5.19 -15.99 6.59
CA ALA A 138 6.57 -16.25 6.97
C ALA A 138 7.03 -15.33 8.11
N ASP A 139 8.03 -15.78 8.85
CA ASP A 139 8.55 -15.08 10.02
C ASP A 139 10.07 -14.92 9.95
N TYR A 140 10.53 -13.69 10.21
CA TYR A 140 11.95 -13.32 10.17
C TYR A 140 12.32 -12.49 11.41
N GLY A 141 12.07 -13.04 12.60
CA GLY A 141 12.37 -12.38 13.87
C GLY A 141 11.41 -11.23 14.15
N ILE A 142 11.87 -9.99 13.99
CA ILE A 142 11.05 -8.79 14.25
C ILE A 142 9.99 -8.52 13.18
N VAL A 143 10.09 -9.14 12.00
CA VAL A 143 9.17 -8.94 10.89
C VAL A 143 8.47 -10.24 10.49
N SER A 144 7.15 -10.19 10.42
CA SER A 144 6.26 -11.24 9.93
C SER A 144 5.62 -10.81 8.60
N ILE A 145 5.31 -11.77 7.75
CA ILE A 145 4.60 -11.59 6.49
C ILE A 145 3.29 -12.36 6.58
N ALA A 146 2.21 -11.74 6.12
CA ALA A 146 0.97 -12.46 5.84
C ALA A 146 0.33 -11.96 4.55
N GLY A 147 -0.23 -12.87 3.76
CA GLY A 147 -1.14 -12.52 2.67
C GLY A 147 -2.59 -12.48 3.15
N MET A 148 -3.35 -11.47 2.72
CA MET A 148 -4.80 -11.44 2.95
C MET A 148 -5.48 -12.62 2.26
N PRO A 149 -6.57 -13.15 2.85
CA PRO A 149 -7.38 -14.18 2.20
C PRO A 149 -8.06 -13.64 0.94
N THR A 150 -8.50 -14.55 0.06
CA THR A 150 -9.37 -14.19 -1.06
C THR A 150 -10.82 -14.46 -0.68
N ASN A 151 -11.68 -13.46 -0.83
CA ASN A 151 -13.12 -13.66 -0.84
C ASN A 151 -13.55 -14.10 -2.24
N HIS A 152 -13.84 -15.40 -2.38
CA HIS A 152 -14.28 -15.99 -3.65
C HIS A 152 -15.72 -15.64 -4.05
N GLU A 153 -16.52 -15.13 -3.10
CA GLU A 153 -17.89 -14.68 -3.37
C GLU A 153 -17.93 -13.33 -4.07
N ASN A 154 -16.88 -12.50 -3.90
CA ASN A 154 -16.73 -11.26 -4.63
C ASN A 154 -16.25 -11.53 -6.06
N THR A 155 -17.19 -11.47 -7.00
CA THR A 155 -16.96 -11.74 -8.42
C THR A 155 -16.57 -10.48 -9.19
N LYS A 156 -16.95 -9.30 -8.67
CA LYS A 156 -16.74 -7.98 -9.28
C LYS A 156 -15.32 -7.46 -9.09
N VAL A 157 -14.72 -7.67 -7.92
CA VAL A 157 -13.37 -7.22 -7.59
C VAL A 157 -12.59 -8.39 -7.00
N ARG A 158 -11.52 -8.79 -7.71
CA ARG A 158 -10.76 -10.01 -7.41
C ARG A 158 -9.37 -9.76 -6.83
N ALA A 159 -8.95 -8.50 -6.75
CA ALA A 159 -7.61 -8.08 -6.36
C ALA A 159 -7.67 -6.84 -5.46
N GLY A 160 -6.72 -6.74 -4.53
CA GLY A 160 -6.68 -5.70 -3.51
C GLY A 160 -7.62 -5.96 -2.34
N ILE A 161 -7.50 -5.15 -1.29
CA ILE A 161 -8.38 -5.25 -0.11
C ILE A 161 -9.87 -5.14 -0.43
N GLU A 162 -10.25 -4.46 -1.52
CA GLU A 162 -11.65 -4.37 -1.95
C GLU A 162 -12.25 -5.73 -2.31
N ASN A 163 -11.44 -6.77 -2.59
CA ASN A 163 -11.94 -8.13 -2.75
C ASN A 163 -12.65 -8.63 -1.49
N LEU A 164 -12.20 -8.22 -0.29
CA LEU A 164 -12.77 -8.68 0.98
C LEU A 164 -14.19 -8.17 1.25
N LEU A 165 -14.65 -7.15 0.52
CA LEU A 165 -16.03 -6.67 0.58
C LEU A 165 -17.00 -7.71 0.02
N ALA A 166 -18.26 -7.67 0.47
CA ALA A 166 -19.31 -8.46 -0.15
C ALA A 166 -19.56 -7.98 -1.60
N ASP A 167 -19.87 -8.93 -2.50
CA ASP A 167 -20.12 -8.61 -3.92
C ASP A 167 -21.25 -7.56 -4.07
N ALA A 168 -22.27 -7.63 -3.23
CA ALA A 168 -23.42 -6.73 -3.25
C ALA A 168 -23.08 -5.29 -2.86
N SER A 169 -21.99 -5.06 -2.10
CA SER A 169 -21.56 -3.73 -1.64
C SER A 169 -21.02 -2.86 -2.77
N ILE A 170 -20.62 -3.49 -3.87
CA ILE A 170 -20.01 -2.85 -5.04
C ILE A 170 -21.05 -2.79 -6.16
N THR A 171 -21.38 -1.57 -6.57
CA THR A 171 -22.43 -1.26 -7.55
C THR A 171 -21.84 -0.58 -8.79
N GLU A 172 -22.63 -0.46 -9.86
CA GLU A 172 -22.22 0.23 -11.08
C GLU A 172 -21.82 1.70 -10.84
N ALA A 173 -22.42 2.35 -9.84
CA ALA A 173 -22.11 3.73 -9.47
C ALA A 173 -20.70 3.91 -8.88
N ASP A 174 -20.08 2.82 -8.41
CA ASP A 174 -18.74 2.83 -7.82
C ASP A 174 -17.62 2.80 -8.87
N TYR A 175 -17.99 2.73 -10.15
CA TYR A 175 -17.06 2.68 -11.25
C TYR A 175 -17.12 3.95 -12.10
N GLU A 176 -15.94 4.40 -12.50
CA GLU A 176 -15.79 5.31 -13.62
C GLU A 176 -15.79 4.52 -14.93
N VAL A 177 -16.64 4.94 -15.87
CA VAL A 177 -16.70 4.35 -17.21
C VAL A 177 -16.16 5.35 -18.21
N VAL A 178 -15.08 4.97 -18.89
CA VAL A 178 -14.48 5.78 -19.96
C VAL A 178 -14.58 5.00 -21.26
N GLU A 179 -15.23 5.59 -22.25
CA GLU A 179 -15.27 5.06 -23.60
C GLU A 179 -14.22 5.76 -24.46
N THR A 180 -13.41 4.97 -25.15
CA THR A 180 -12.42 5.48 -26.09
C THR A 180 -12.75 4.93 -27.47
N GLN A 181 -13.05 5.83 -28.41
CA GLN A 181 -13.11 5.49 -29.82
C GLN A 181 -11.71 5.41 -30.40
N LYS A 182 -11.42 4.29 -31.07
CA LYS A 182 -10.18 4.10 -31.81
C LYS A 182 -10.32 4.61 -33.25
N PRO A 183 -9.22 5.00 -33.92
CA PRO A 183 -9.25 5.45 -35.31
C PRO A 183 -9.82 4.43 -36.32
N ASN A 184 -9.81 3.15 -35.97
CA ASN A 184 -10.39 2.07 -36.78
C ASN A 184 -11.90 1.88 -36.58
N GLY A 185 -12.55 2.71 -35.76
CA GLY A 185 -13.99 2.65 -35.46
C GLY A 185 -14.37 1.80 -34.25
N ASP A 186 -13.42 1.10 -33.61
CA ASP A 186 -13.70 0.31 -32.40
C ASP A 186 -14.01 1.22 -31.20
N VAL A 187 -14.91 0.77 -30.32
CA VAL A 187 -15.15 1.39 -29.01
C VAL A 187 -14.56 0.50 -27.92
N LEU A 188 -13.63 1.05 -27.13
CA LEU A 188 -13.09 0.39 -25.94
C LEU A 188 -13.69 1.04 -24.69
N THR A 189 -14.46 0.27 -23.93
CA THR A 189 -14.98 0.69 -22.63
C THR A 189 -14.04 0.23 -21.53
N ARG A 190 -13.44 1.18 -20.81
CA ARG A 190 -12.68 0.91 -19.59
C ARG A 190 -13.55 1.26 -18.39
N LYS A 191 -13.65 0.31 -17.46
CA LYS A 191 -14.35 0.47 -16.20
C LYS A 191 -13.33 0.44 -15.05
N THR A 192 -13.19 1.55 -14.33
CA THR A 192 -12.21 1.72 -13.24
C THR A 192 -12.94 1.90 -11.93
N LEU A 193 -12.64 1.07 -10.93
CA LEU A 193 -13.24 1.22 -9.61
C LEU A 193 -12.70 2.46 -8.91
N ARG A 194 -13.60 3.31 -8.38
CA ARG A 194 -13.23 4.50 -7.60
C ARG A 194 -12.95 4.11 -6.15
N LYS A 195 -11.80 3.46 -5.93
CA LYS A 195 -11.43 2.84 -4.63
C LYS A 195 -11.60 3.77 -3.42
N ALA A 196 -11.11 5.00 -3.52
CA ALA A 196 -11.18 5.96 -2.41
C ALA A 196 -12.63 6.36 -2.08
N GLU A 197 -13.44 6.67 -3.10
CA GLU A 197 -14.87 7.01 -2.94
C GLU A 197 -15.66 5.82 -2.39
N LEU A 198 -15.39 4.61 -2.89
CA LEU A 198 -15.99 3.38 -2.39
C LEU A 198 -15.67 3.17 -0.91
N CYS A 199 -14.39 3.36 -0.53
CA CYS A 199 -13.94 3.21 0.85
C CYS A 199 -14.64 4.21 1.77
N GLU A 200 -14.71 5.49 1.39
CA GLU A 200 -15.43 6.49 2.19
C GLU A 200 -16.90 6.12 2.36
N LYS A 201 -17.58 5.74 1.26
CA LYS A 201 -18.99 5.35 1.24
C LYS A 201 -19.24 4.16 2.18
N ILE A 202 -18.50 3.07 1.99
CA ILE A 202 -18.69 1.83 2.75
C ILE A 202 -18.25 2.01 4.20
N CYS A 203 -17.17 2.73 4.47
CA CYS A 203 -16.75 2.96 5.85
C CYS A 203 -17.79 3.78 6.63
N LYS A 204 -18.47 4.72 5.98
CA LYS A 204 -19.48 5.56 6.61
C LYS A 204 -20.86 4.89 6.74
N HIS A 205 -21.28 4.15 5.73
CA HIS A 205 -22.67 3.66 5.61
C HIS A 205 -22.80 2.13 5.51
N GLY A 206 -21.70 1.40 5.48
CA GLY A 206 -21.67 -0.06 5.40
C GLY A 206 -22.23 -0.73 6.65
N THR A 207 -22.69 -1.95 6.44
CA THR A 207 -23.26 -2.87 7.42
C THR A 207 -22.27 -3.99 7.73
N ILE A 208 -22.59 -4.81 8.73
CA ILE A 208 -21.75 -5.95 9.13
C ILE A 208 -21.54 -6.93 7.96
N ASP A 209 -22.57 -7.11 7.12
CA ASP A 209 -22.52 -8.04 5.99
C ASP A 209 -21.52 -7.60 4.93
N ASP A 210 -21.40 -6.29 4.70
CA ASP A 210 -20.43 -5.71 3.76
C ASP A 210 -18.97 -6.01 4.15
N PHE A 211 -18.72 -6.19 5.45
CA PHE A 211 -17.39 -6.48 6.02
C PHE A 211 -17.18 -7.95 6.37
N SER A 212 -18.14 -8.84 6.13
CA SER A 212 -18.06 -10.26 6.53
C SER A 212 -16.79 -10.97 6.04
N GLY A 213 -16.33 -10.66 4.82
CA GLY A 213 -15.11 -11.21 4.22
C GLY A 213 -13.80 -10.76 4.88
N PHE A 214 -13.81 -9.74 5.75
CA PHE A 214 -12.62 -9.27 6.47
C PHE A 214 -12.23 -10.16 7.65
N ARG A 215 -13.13 -11.03 8.14
CA ARG A 215 -12.86 -11.88 9.32
C ARG A 215 -11.51 -12.61 9.26
N PRO A 216 -11.16 -13.34 8.17
CA PRO A 216 -9.91 -14.09 8.16
C PRO A 216 -8.68 -13.19 8.02
N ALA A 217 -8.82 -11.96 7.50
CA ALA A 217 -7.74 -10.97 7.50
C ALA A 217 -7.48 -10.44 8.93
N LEU A 218 -8.55 -10.16 9.68
CA LEU A 218 -8.44 -9.76 11.09
C LEU A 218 -7.88 -10.89 11.96
N ASP A 219 -8.28 -12.14 11.70
CA ASP A 219 -7.74 -13.31 12.43
C ASP A 219 -6.21 -13.44 12.23
N LYS A 220 -5.68 -13.14 11.03
CA LYS A 220 -4.23 -13.09 10.78
C LYS A 220 -3.53 -12.02 11.61
N ILE A 221 -4.14 -10.83 11.73
CA ILE A 221 -3.61 -9.76 12.57
C ILE A 221 -3.62 -10.18 14.04
N GLU A 222 -4.71 -10.79 14.54
CA GLU A 222 -4.78 -11.27 15.92
C GLU A 222 -3.75 -12.35 16.23
N VAL A 223 -3.55 -13.32 15.32
CA VAL A 223 -2.51 -14.36 15.45
C VAL A 223 -1.14 -13.71 15.63
N PHE A 224 -0.83 -12.69 14.82
CA PHE A 224 0.41 -11.94 14.95
C PHE A 224 0.53 -11.23 16.31
N ILE A 225 -0.49 -10.49 16.74
CA ILE A 225 -0.47 -9.76 18.02
C ILE A 225 -0.30 -10.73 19.20
N ASN A 226 -1.02 -11.86 19.19
CA ASN A 226 -0.92 -12.86 20.26
C ASN A 226 0.46 -13.51 20.33
N LYS A 227 1.08 -13.76 19.17
CA LYS A 227 2.46 -14.25 19.08
C LYS A 227 3.45 -13.24 19.65
N VAL A 228 3.31 -11.96 19.34
CA VAL A 228 4.20 -10.91 19.89
C VAL A 228 4.07 -10.82 21.41
N ALA A 229 2.84 -10.88 21.93
CA ALA A 229 2.58 -10.84 23.35
C ALA A 229 3.21 -12.02 24.12
N SER A 230 3.19 -13.23 23.55
CA SER A 230 3.81 -14.41 24.19
C SER A 230 5.34 -14.35 24.20
N GLN A 231 5.95 -13.67 23.25
CA GLN A 231 7.39 -13.46 23.17
C GLN A 231 7.91 -12.37 24.13
N ALA A 232 7.05 -11.42 24.52
CA ALA A 232 7.41 -10.36 25.46
C ALA A 232 7.30 -10.76 26.94
N GLY A 233 6.59 -11.85 27.24
CA GLY A 233 6.30 -12.31 28.60
C GLY A 233 7.21 -13.42 29.15
N GLY A 234 8.25 -13.83 28.40
CA GLY A 234 9.22 -14.86 28.81
C GLY A 234 10.63 -14.29 28.89
#